data_AF-A0A528V914-F1
#
_entry.id   AF-A0A528V914-F1
#
_cell.length_a   1.000
_cell.length_b   1.000
_cell.length_c   1.000
_cell.angle_alpha   90.00
_cell.angle_beta   90.00
_cell.angle_gamma   90.00
#
_symmetry.space_group_name_H-M   'P 1'
#
loop_
_entity.id
_entity.type
_entity.pdbx_description
1 polymer ?
#
loop_
_entity_poly.entity_id
_entity_poly.type
_entity_poly.pdbx_seq_one_letter_code
_entity_poly.pdbx_strand_id
1 'polypeptide(L)'
;MRAFAAMDGVIDPPSSAHRLTVENLRDKARQETGFAALKDGRIVGCVFVLERARDFYVGKLAVEPDFRGQGIARRLMQAVED
;
A
#
# COMPACT_ATOMS: atom_id res chain seq x y z
N MET A 1 1.41 6.64 -8.49
CA MET A 1 1.14 5.51 -9.41
C MET A 1 2.34 4.59 -9.70
N ARG A 2 3.61 5.06 -9.68
CA ARG A 2 4.80 4.26 -10.08
C ARG A 2 4.85 2.83 -9.53
N ALA A 3 4.48 2.63 -8.25
CA ALA A 3 4.53 1.31 -7.61
C ALA A 3 3.56 0.27 -8.23
N PHE A 4 2.48 0.70 -8.88
CA PHE A 4 1.45 -0.15 -9.47
C PHE A 4 1.44 -0.15 -11.01
N ALA A 5 2.24 0.70 -11.66
CA ALA A 5 2.21 0.91 -13.11
C ALA A 5 2.41 -0.37 -13.95
N ALA A 6 3.11 -1.38 -13.41
CA ALA A 6 3.29 -2.67 -14.09
C ALA A 6 1.99 -3.48 -14.25
N MET A 7 0.89 -3.08 -13.58
CA MET A 7 -0.42 -3.70 -13.70
C MET A 7 -1.28 -3.09 -14.82
N ASP A 8 -0.88 -1.93 -15.34
CA ASP A 8 -1.66 -1.19 -16.34
C ASP A 8 -1.75 -2.01 -17.63
N GLY A 9 -2.98 -2.23 -18.11
CA GLY A 9 -3.24 -3.07 -19.30
C GLY A 9 -3.10 -4.58 -19.09
N VAL A 10 -2.74 -5.04 -17.89
CA VAL A 10 -2.64 -6.48 -17.55
C VAL A 10 -3.92 -7.01 -16.91
N ILE A 11 -4.62 -6.17 -16.12
CA ILE A 11 -5.79 -6.57 -15.33
C ILE A 11 -7.06 -5.88 -15.88
N ASP A 12 -8.14 -6.65 -16.07
CA ASP A 12 -9.47 -6.19 -16.49
C ASP A 12 -10.56 -6.71 -15.51
N PRO A 13 -11.40 -5.85 -14.90
CA PRO A 13 -11.40 -4.40 -14.99
C PRO A 13 -10.11 -3.76 -14.47
N PRO A 14 -9.72 -2.56 -14.95
CA PRO A 14 -8.49 -1.90 -14.54
C PRO A 14 -8.31 -1.82 -13.03
N SER A 15 -7.05 -1.93 -12.60
CA SER A 15 -6.69 -1.97 -11.19
C SER A 15 -7.31 -0.82 -10.39
N SER A 16 -7.79 -1.12 -9.18
CA SER A 16 -8.25 -0.10 -8.24
C SER A 16 -7.14 0.88 -7.82
N ALA A 17 -5.88 0.65 -8.20
CA ALA A 17 -4.78 1.61 -8.05
C ALA A 17 -5.04 2.94 -8.76
N HIS A 18 -5.77 2.94 -9.90
CA HIS A 18 -6.14 4.16 -10.60
C HIS A 18 -7.08 5.06 -9.80
N ARG A 19 -7.79 4.52 -8.80
CA ARG A 19 -8.69 5.28 -7.92
C ARG A 19 -8.02 5.82 -6.66
N LEU A 20 -6.70 5.71 -6.52
CA LEU A 20 -5.96 6.23 -5.36
C LEU A 20 -5.70 7.74 -5.48
N THR A 21 -6.77 8.53 -5.54
CA THR A 21 -6.68 10.00 -5.44
C THR A 21 -6.39 10.41 -3.99
N VAL A 22 -6.08 11.69 -3.76
CA VAL A 22 -5.83 12.22 -2.42
C VAL A 22 -7.07 12.06 -1.53
N GLU A 23 -8.25 12.32 -2.09
CA GLU A 23 -9.54 12.20 -1.41
C GLU A 23 -9.80 10.74 -1.01
N ASN A 24 -9.70 9.82 -1.96
CA ASN A 24 -9.94 8.40 -1.70
C ASN A 24 -8.92 7.80 -0.72
N LEU A 25 -7.67 8.25 -0.75
CA LEU A 25 -6.66 7.85 0.24
C LEU A 25 -6.96 8.41 1.63
N ARG A 26 -7.46 9.65 1.72
CA ARG A 26 -7.90 10.25 2.99
C ARG A 26 -9.07 9.48 3.58
N ASP A 27 -10.06 9.14 2.76
CA ASP A 27 -11.22 8.37 3.21
C ASP A 27 -10.81 6.97 3.65
N LYS A 28 -9.90 6.34 2.90
CA LYS A 28 -9.33 5.03 3.26
C LYS A 28 -8.58 5.09 4.58
N ALA A 29 -7.77 6.13 4.82
CA ALA A 29 -7.07 6.32 6.10
C ALA A 29 -7.99 6.61 7.30
N ARG A 30 -9.26 6.98 7.07
CA ARG A 30 -10.28 7.09 8.13
C ARG A 30 -10.96 5.77 8.44
N GLN A 31 -10.98 4.84 7.47
CA GLN A 31 -11.67 3.56 7.57
C GLN A 31 -10.72 2.40 7.90
N GLU A 32 -9.43 2.56 7.60
CA GLU A 32 -8.41 1.52 7.66
C GLU A 32 -7.15 2.06 8.32
N THR A 33 -6.35 1.16 8.88
CA THR A 33 -5.03 1.47 9.43
C THR A 33 -4.01 1.53 8.30
N GLY A 34 -3.31 2.65 8.16
CA GLY A 34 -2.24 2.84 7.18
C GLY A 34 -0.87 2.83 7.86
N PHE A 35 0.05 2.00 7.35
CA PHE A 35 1.46 2.04 7.71
C PHE A 35 2.27 2.67 6.58
N ALA A 36 3.26 3.49 6.94
CA ALA A 36 4.17 4.13 6.01
C ALA A 36 5.62 3.80 6.36
N ALA A 37 6.39 3.34 5.38
CA ALA A 37 7.83 3.19 5.52
C ALA A 37 8.52 4.50 5.15
N LEU A 38 9.32 5.03 6.08
CA LEU A 38 10.08 6.25 5.90
C LEU A 38 11.58 5.94 5.73
N LYS A 39 12.22 6.63 4.79
CA LYS A 39 13.69 6.65 4.63
C LYS A 39 14.11 8.08 4.36
N ASP A 40 14.97 8.62 5.22
CA ASP A 40 15.46 10.00 5.15
C ASP A 40 14.32 11.04 5.04
N GLY A 41 13.25 10.84 5.81
CA GLY A 41 12.06 11.70 5.81
C GLY A 41 11.12 11.53 4.62
N ARG A 42 11.42 10.63 3.67
CA ARG A 42 10.59 10.35 2.49
C ARG A 42 9.81 9.06 2.66
N ILE A 43 8.55 9.04 2.23
CA ILE A 43 7.74 7.82 2.15
C ILE A 43 8.27 6.98 0.98
N VAL A 44 8.74 5.76 1.29
CA VAL A 44 9.28 4.80 0.31
C VAL A 44 8.44 3.54 0.17
N GLY A 45 7.41 3.40 1.00
CA GLY A 45 6.42 2.34 0.89
C GLY A 45 5.26 2.56 1.83
N CYS A 46 4.17 1.84 1.60
CA CYS A 46 3.01 1.85 2.47
C CYS A 46 2.23 0.54 2.40
N VAL A 47 1.34 0.33 3.35
CA VAL A 47 0.29 -0.69 3.33
C VAL A 47 -0.94 -0.16 4.07
N PHE A 48 -2.13 -0.52 3.60
CA PHE A 48 -3.39 -0.26 4.27
C PHE A 48 -3.99 -1.58 4.72
N VAL A 49 -4.56 -1.59 5.92
CA VAL A 49 -5.13 -2.77 6.55
C VAL A 49 -6.47 -2.45 7.17
N LEU A 50 -7.46 -3.27 6.83
CA LEU A 50 -8.73 -3.33 7.53
C LEU A 50 -8.75 -4.57 8.41
N GLU A 51 -8.77 -4.37 9.73
CA GLU A 51 -8.99 -5.45 10.69
C GLU A 51 -10.44 -5.94 10.62
N ARG A 52 -10.60 -7.26 10.63
CA ARG A 52 -11.90 -7.93 10.70
C ARG A 52 -11.87 -8.96 11.83
N ALA A 53 -13.03 -9.51 12.17
CA ALA A 53 -13.19 -10.40 13.31
C ALA A 53 -12.28 -11.65 13.32
N ARG A 54 -11.74 -12.08 12.17
CA ARG A 54 -10.92 -13.29 12.04
C ARG A 54 -9.68 -13.13 11.15
N ASP A 55 -9.57 -12.01 10.44
CA ASP A 55 -8.50 -11.78 9.47
C ASP A 55 -8.24 -10.29 9.29
N PHE A 56 -7.12 -9.98 8.63
CA PHE A 56 -6.80 -8.65 8.15
C PHE A 56 -6.93 -8.63 6.63
N TYR A 57 -7.63 -7.63 6.12
CA TYR A 57 -7.62 -7.34 4.69
C TYR A 57 -6.51 -6.38 4.36
N VAL A 58 -5.46 -6.93 3.76
CA VAL A 58 -4.29 -6.19 3.33
C VAL A 58 -4.52 -5.63 1.93
N GLY A 59 -4.40 -4.32 1.81
CA GLY A 59 -4.56 -3.60 0.55
C GLY A 59 -3.47 -2.57 0.36
N LYS A 60 -3.27 -2.18 -0.90
CA LYS A 60 -2.40 -1.05 -1.27
C LYS A 60 -0.98 -1.15 -0.72
N LEU A 61 -0.48 -2.38 -0.52
CA LEU A 61 0.93 -2.65 -0.23
C LEU A 61 1.76 -2.19 -1.44
N ALA A 62 2.59 -1.19 -1.23
CA ALA A 62 3.37 -0.55 -2.27
C ALA A 62 4.78 -0.26 -1.78
N VAL A 63 5.75 -0.47 -2.67
CA VAL A 63 7.13 -0.01 -2.48
C VAL A 63 7.52 0.81 -3.70
N GLU A 64 8.09 1.99 -3.44
CA GLU A 64 8.65 2.88 -4.45
C GLU A 64 9.69 2.09 -5.29
N PRO A 65 9.60 2.13 -6.64
CA PRO A 65 10.42 1.27 -7.50
C PRO A 65 11.93 1.25 -7.21
N ASP A 66 12.51 2.41 -6.90
CA ASP A 66 13.94 2.61 -6.67
C ASP A 66 14.36 2.02 -5.30
N PHE A 67 13.40 1.65 -4.45
CA PHE A 67 13.62 1.02 -3.14
C PHE A 67 13.17 -0.46 -3.07
N ARG A 68 12.78 -1.05 -4.20
CA ARG A 68 12.44 -2.49 -4.26
C ARG A 68 13.67 -3.36 -4.02
N GLY A 69 13.44 -4.62 -3.62
CA GLY A 69 14.51 -5.57 -3.28
C GLY A 69 15.17 -5.33 -1.92
N GLN A 70 14.82 -4.27 -1.19
CA GLN A 70 15.42 -3.91 0.11
C GLN A 70 14.62 -4.43 1.33
N GLY A 71 13.70 -5.37 1.12
CA GLY A 71 12.87 -5.96 2.19
C GLY A 71 11.85 -5.02 2.83
N ILE A 72 11.51 -3.89 2.19
CA ILE A 72 10.56 -2.89 2.74
C ILE A 72 9.14 -3.47 2.85
N ALA A 73 8.63 -4.11 1.80
CA ALA A 73 7.29 -4.72 1.82
C ALA A 73 7.17 -5.78 2.92
N ARG A 74 8.24 -6.57 3.15
CA ARG A 74 8.29 -7.55 4.23
C ARG A 74 8.19 -6.89 5.61
N ARG A 75 8.95 -5.82 5.84
CA ARG A 75 8.91 -5.07 7.11
C ARG A 75 7.56 -4.40 7.36
N LEU A 76 6.91 -3.90 6.30
CA LEU A 76 5.55 -3.38 6.39
C LEU A 76 4.54 -4.46 6.79
N MET A 77 4.66 -5.66 6.24
CA MET A 77 3.81 -6.79 6.62
C MET A 77 4.06 -7.26 8.06
N GLN A 78 5.31 -7.27 8.52
CA GLN A 78 5.63 -7.56 9.92
C GLN A 78 4.97 -6.55 10.86
N ALA A 79 5.07 -5.26 10.54
CA ALA A 79 4.42 -4.21 11.34
C ALA A 79 2.88 -4.28 11.34
N VAL A 80 2.27 -4.97 10.37
CA VAL A 80 0.82 -5.24 10.34
C VAL A 80 0.44 -6.39 11.26
N GLU A 81 1.34 -7.35 11.45
CA GLU A 81 1.11 -8.58 12.23
C GLU A 81 1.47 -8.42 13.72
N ASP A 82 2.23 -7.38 14.08
CA ASP A 82 2.65 -7.04 15.44
C ASP A 82 1.58 -6.24 16.22
#